data_AF-A0A1U7Z0L7-F1
#
_entry.id   AF-A0A1U7Z0L7-F1
#
_cell.length_a   1.000
_cell.length_b   1.000
_cell.length_c   1.000
_cell.angle_alpha   90.00
_cell.angle_beta   90.00
_cell.angle_gamma   90.00
#
_symmetry.space_group_name_H-M   'P 1'
#
loop_
_entity.id
_entity.type
_entity.pdbx_description
1 polymer ?
#
loop_
_entity_poly.entity_id
_entity_poly.type
_entity_poly.pdbx_seq_one_letter_code
_entity_poly.pdbx_strand_id
1 'polypeptide(L)' 'MGKPLGTTGEFFRRRDEWRKHPMLTNQFRHAFPGLGIAVVAFSIYCVGEFAYNKMSAPSHSTSSAAASHSH' A
#
# COMPACT_ATOMS: atom_id res chain seq x y z
N MET A 1 20.90 -1.69 -29.15
CA MET A 1 21.55 -2.94 -29.61
C MET A 1 22.89 -3.03 -28.89
N GLY A 2 23.10 -4.07 -28.07
CA GLY A 2 24.33 -4.20 -27.27
C GLY A 2 25.55 -4.45 -28.15
N LYS A 3 26.72 -3.98 -27.71
CA LYS A 3 28.01 -4.25 -28.37
C LYS A 3 28.20 -5.78 -28.48
N PRO A 4 28.69 -6.32 -29.60
CA PRO A 4 28.93 -7.75 -29.74
C PRO A 4 29.92 -8.20 -28.67
N LEU A 5 29.53 -9.24 -27.93
CA LEU A 5 30.36 -9.81 -26.88
C LEU A 5 31.52 -10.57 -27.55
N GLY A 6 32.77 -10.29 -27.15
CA GLY A 6 33.93 -11.06 -27.59
C GLY A 6 33.85 -12.53 -27.13
N THR A 7 34.83 -13.35 -27.51
CA THR A 7 34.86 -14.80 -27.23
C THR A 7 34.63 -15.15 -25.75
N THR A 8 35.29 -14.43 -24.84
CA THR A 8 35.11 -14.58 -23.39
C THR A 8 33.74 -14.11 -22.91
N GLY A 9 33.19 -13.05 -23.52
CA GLY A 9 31.87 -12.53 -23.19
C GLY A 9 30.75 -13.51 -23.57
N GLU A 10 30.89 -14.19 -24.72
CA GLU A 10 29.97 -15.24 -25.15
C GLU A 10 30.03 -16.49 -24.26
N PHE A 11 31.22 -16.86 -23.78
CA PHE A 11 31.39 -17.98 -22.85
C PHE A 11 30.63 -17.75 -21.53
N PHE A 12 30.77 -16.58 -20.91
CA PHE A 12 30.03 -16.25 -19.70
C PHE A 12 28.54 -16.05 -19.97
N ARG A 13 28.16 -15.50 -21.13
CA ARG A 13 26.75 -15.38 -21.52
C ARG A 13 26.05 -16.73 -21.54
N ARG A 14 26.61 -17.74 -22.22
CA ARG A 14 26.03 -19.09 -22.28
C ARG A 14 25.95 -19.74 -20.90
N ARG A 15 26.93 -19.48 -20.03
CA ARG A 15 26.92 -19.99 -18.65
C ARG A 15 25.96 -19.25 -17.74
N ASP A 16 25.68 -17.97 -17.96
CA ASP A 16 24.76 -17.18 -17.13
C ASP A 16 23.31 -17.22 -17.64
N GLU A 17 23.07 -17.76 -18.83
CA GLU A 17 21.74 -17.89 -19.42
C GLU A 17 20.75 -18.65 -18.53
N TRP A 18 21.18 -19.68 -17.79
CA TRP A 18 20.28 -20.40 -16.88
C TRP A 18 19.76 -19.51 -15.74
N ARG A 19 20.51 -18.47 -15.32
CA ARG A 19 20.05 -17.53 -14.28
C ARG A 19 19.00 -16.56 -14.79
N LYS A 20 18.84 -16.44 -16.10
CA LYS A 20 17.77 -15.68 -16.74
C LYS A 20 16.46 -16.48 -16.81
N HIS A 21 16.38 -17.63 -16.11
CA HIS A 21 15.17 -18.42 -16.05
C HIS A 21 13.99 -17.59 -15.49
N PRO A 22 12.80 -17.63 -16.11
CA PRO A 22 11.66 -16.78 -15.76
C PRO A 22 11.29 -16.86 -14.27
N MET A 23 11.48 -18.02 -13.63
CA MET A 23 11.28 -18.22 -12.19
C MET A 23 12.17 -17.34 -11.29
N LEU A 24 13.39 -17.03 -11.73
CA LEU A 24 14.35 -16.22 -10.96
C LEU A 24 14.33 -14.74 -11.37
N THR A 25 13.75 -14.44 -12.53
CA THR A 25 13.55 -13.05 -12.99
C THR A 25 12.31 -12.44 -12.34
N ASN A 26 12.26 -11.10 -12.27
CA ASN A 26 11.03 -10.35 -11.93
C ASN A 26 10.44 -10.62 -10.52
N GLN A 27 11.29 -10.92 -9.53
CA GLN A 27 10.90 -11.22 -8.14
C GLN A 27 10.13 -10.09 -7.45
N PHE A 28 10.35 -8.83 -7.86
CA PHE A 28 9.67 -7.68 -7.26
C PHE A 28 8.14 -7.72 -7.42
N ARG A 29 7.62 -8.38 -8.45
CA ARG A 29 6.15 -8.54 -8.60
C ARG A 29 5.52 -9.45 -7.54
N HIS A 30 6.33 -10.29 -6.91
CA HIS A 30 5.90 -11.22 -5.87
C HIS A 30 6.50 -10.88 -4.50
N ALA A 31 7.16 -9.73 -4.36
CA ALA A 31 7.77 -9.30 -3.10
C ALA A 31 6.73 -9.08 -1.99
N PHE A 32 5.52 -8.65 -2.35
CA PHE A 32 4.42 -8.42 -1.40
C PHE A 32 3.14 -9.14 -1.86
N PRO A 33 3.05 -10.46 -1.63
CA PRO A 33 1.83 -11.20 -1.96
C PRO A 33 0.66 -10.64 -1.13
N GLY A 34 -0.44 -10.28 -1.81
CA GLY A 34 -1.65 -9.79 -1.14
C GLY A 34 -1.64 -8.31 -0.75
N LEU A 35 -0.60 -7.53 -1.05
CA LEU A 35 -0.56 -6.08 -0.75
C LEU A 35 -1.77 -5.34 -1.33
N GLY A 36 -2.17 -5.64 -2.56
CA GLY A 36 -3.33 -4.99 -3.18
C GLY A 36 -4.63 -5.24 -2.42
N ILE A 37 -4.83 -6.47 -1.95
CA ILE A 37 -6.03 -6.84 -1.18
C ILE A 37 -6.00 -6.18 0.20
N ALA A 38 -4.83 -6.15 0.85
CA ALA A 38 -4.64 -5.48 2.13
C ALA A 38 -4.95 -3.98 2.03
N VAL A 39 -4.48 -3.30 0.98
CA VAL A 39 -4.77 -1.88 0.74
C VAL A 39 -6.26 -1.63 0.55
N VAL A 40 -6.96 -2.48 -0.21
CA VAL A 40 -8.42 -2.36 -0.41
C VAL A 40 -9.16 -2.55 0.92
N ALA A 41 -8.87 -3.61 1.67
CA ALA A 41 -9.50 -3.87 2.96
C ALA A 41 -9.26 -2.74 3.95
N PHE A 42 -8.02 -2.24 4.01
CA PHE A 42 -7.64 -1.13 4.88
C PHE A 42 -8.36 0.16 4.50
N SER A 43 -8.49 0.46 3.21
CA SER A 43 -9.21 1.64 2.72
C SER A 43 -10.69 1.61 3.12
N ILE A 44 -11.35 0.44 2.98
CA ILE A 44 -12.75 0.27 3.41
C ILE A 44 -12.88 0.51 4.91
N TYR A 45 -11.97 -0.05 5.71
CA TYR A 45 -11.96 0.14 7.16
C TYR A 45 -11.83 1.62 7.53
N CYS A 46 -10.84 2.34 6.97
CA CYS A 46 -10.64 3.76 7.27
C CYS A 46 -11.83 4.63 6.86
N VAL A 47 -12.43 4.39 5.68
CA VAL A 47 -13.61 5.14 5.24
C VAL A 47 -14.81 4.84 6.13
N GLY A 48 -15.01 3.57 6.50
CA GLY A 48 -16.06 3.15 7.43
C GLY A 48 -15.91 3.82 8.79
N GLU A 49 -14.71 3.80 9.36
CA GLU A 49 -14.41 4.43 10.65
C GLU A 49 -14.58 5.96 10.59
N PHE A 50 -14.08 6.60 9.53
CA PHE A 50 -14.23 8.05 9.33
C PHE A 50 -15.71 8.45 9.23
N ALA A 51 -16.50 7.71 8.45
CA ALA A 51 -17.93 7.97 8.31
C ALA A 51 -18.68 7.73 9.64
N TYR A 52 -18.39 6.63 10.33
CA TYR A 52 -19.00 6.31 11.62
C TYR A 52 -18.73 7.40 12.67
N ASN A 53 -17.49 7.85 12.80
CA ASN A 53 -17.11 8.90 13.76
C ASN A 53 -17.73 10.26 13.39
N LYS A 54 -17.86 10.58 12.10
CA LYS A 54 -18.53 11.81 11.64
C LYS A 54 -20.02 11.81 11.96
N MET A 55 -20.69 10.67 11.79
CA MET A 55 -22.14 10.55 12.04
C MET A 55 -22.48 10.36 13.52
N SER A 56 -21.59 9.72 14.29
CA SER A 56 -21.79 9.46 15.72
C SER A 56 -21.27 10.58 16.63
N ALA A 57 -20.76 11.68 16.06
CA ALA A 57 -20.32 12.82 16.86
C ALA A 57 -21.52 13.43 17.61
N PRO A 58 -21.50 13.49 18.96
CA PRO A 58 -22.57 14.11 19.72
C PRO A 58 -22.63 15.59 19.33
N SER A 59 -23.83 16.06 18.96
CA SER A 59 -24.07 17.48 18.79
C SER A 59 -23.79 18.16 20.13
N HIS A 60 -22.80 19.06 20.20
CA HIS A 60 -22.59 19.90 21.37
C HIS A 60 -23.80 20.81 21.53
N SER A 61 -24.80 20.35 22.29
CA SER A 61 -25.84 21.20 22.84
C SER A 61 -25.15 22.26 23.70
N THR A 62 -25.06 23.48 23.19
CA THR A 62 -24.63 24.64 23.97
C THR A 62 -25.73 24.88 25.01
N SER A 63 -25.61 24.24 26.17
CA SER A 63 -26.47 24.51 27.31
C SER A 63 -26.19 25.93 27.77
N SER A 64 -26.94 26.90 27.26
CA SER A 64 -27.04 28.24 27.81
C SER A 64 -27.60 28.12 29.23
N ALA A 65 -26.74 27.86 30.21
CA ALA A 65 -27.10 27.93 31.61
C ALA A 65 -27.35 29.40 31.92
N ALA A 66 -28.63 29.80 31.79
CA ALA A 66 -29.15 31.05 32.26
C ALA A 66 -28.68 31.24 33.71
N ALA A 67 -27.85 32.25 33.94
CA ALA A 67 -27.51 32.72 35.27
C ALA A 67 -28.78 33.32 35.90
N SER A 68 -29.61 32.45 36.46
CA SER A 68 -30.80 32.82 37.22
C SER A 68 -30.37 33.36 38.58
N HIS A 69 -30.28 34.70 38.65
CA HIS A 69 -30.91 35.55 39.66
C HIS A 69 -31.32 34.86 40.98
N SER A 70 -30.65 35.22 42.08
CA SER A 70 -31.17 35.05 43.44
C SER A 70 -30.95 36.33 44.25
N HIS A 71 -32.08 36.88 44.71
CA HIS A 71 -32.28 38.02 45.61
C HIS A 71 -31.76 37.77 47.02
#